data_AF-A0A532AXM1-F1
#
_entry.id   AF-A0A532AXM1-F1
#
_cell.length_a   1.000
_cell.length_b   1.000
_cell.length_c   1.000
_cell.angle_alpha   90.00
_cell.angle_beta   90.00
_cell.angle_gamma   90.00
#
_symmetry.space_group_name_H-M   'P 1'
#
loop_
_entity.id
_entity.type
_entity.pdbx_description
1 polymer ?
#
loop_
_entity_poly.entity_id
_entity_poly.type
_entity_poly.pdbx_seq_one_letter_code
_entity_poly.pdbx_strand_id
1 'polypeptide(L)'
;MGNVIKKLMIGLVVGGALVGATRAFDFPVIFQMMFFAYAMLGAVVFMILDAPALTPMSGLKSVIVLVVFYVVLCTVYISGASMWPQYDPEDEKGKIAKILGPKYAATQQGKAEELIARAKALDEQTKALAARLKALGGDQAGKDQAAGGAGASPASSGAATGDFMKLGEEQWQLQECYNCHKLKGEGGKKRGPELDNIATYLSVDDIKQKILDPKSFMAEGFEKEYEKGKMPDKYKDLMEEKDVVALASWLGTFKNTSVNTPKPIKKK
;
A
#
# COMPACT_ATOMS: atom_id res chain seq x y z
N MET A 1 -29.95 -38.84 -12.79
CA MET A 1 -28.61 -38.59 -12.18
C MET A 1 -27.44 -38.72 -13.17
N GLY A 2 -27.46 -39.65 -14.15
CA GLY A 2 -26.34 -39.83 -15.09
C GLY A 2 -25.94 -38.57 -15.90
N ASN A 3 -26.90 -37.78 -16.40
CA ASN A 3 -26.59 -36.54 -17.14
C ASN A 3 -25.99 -35.44 -16.24
N VAL A 4 -26.37 -35.37 -14.97
CA VAL A 4 -25.85 -34.38 -14.01
C VAL A 4 -24.38 -34.68 -13.72
N ILE A 5 -24.05 -35.94 -13.44
CA ILE A 5 -22.67 -36.39 -13.18
C ILE A 5 -21.81 -36.15 -14.43
N LYS A 6 -22.31 -36.49 -15.62
CA LYS A 6 -21.60 -36.24 -16.89
C LYS A 6 -21.28 -34.75 -17.09
N LYS A 7 -22.24 -33.87 -16.82
CA LYS A 7 -22.05 -32.41 -16.95
C LYS A 7 -21.08 -31.84 -15.92
N LEU A 8 -21.12 -32.37 -14.69
CA LEU A 8 -20.15 -32.00 -13.66
C LEU A 8 -18.74 -32.41 -14.08
N MET A 9 -18.59 -33.63 -14.62
CA MET A 9 -17.30 -34.11 -15.13
C MET A 9 -16.80 -33.27 -16.30
N ILE A 10 -17.67 -32.89 -17.24
CA ILE A 10 -17.31 -31.97 -18.34
C ILE A 10 -16.84 -30.62 -17.77
N GLY A 11 -17.56 -30.05 -16.81
CA GLY A 11 -17.17 -28.81 -16.13
C GLY A 11 -15.80 -28.91 -15.45
N LEU A 12 -15.53 -30.01 -14.75
CA LEU A 12 -14.25 -30.26 -14.08
C LEU A 12 -13.10 -30.45 -15.09
N VAL A 13 -13.35 -31.16 -16.19
CA VAL A 13 -12.34 -31.37 -17.25
C VAL A 13 -12.02 -30.05 -17.95
N VAL A 14 -13.03 -29.29 -18.36
CA VAL A 14 -12.86 -27.97 -18.99
C VAL A 14 -12.20 -27.00 -18.02
N GLY A 15 -12.65 -26.96 -16.76
CA GLY A 15 -12.05 -26.14 -15.71
C GLY A 15 -10.59 -26.48 -15.47
N GLY A 16 -10.25 -27.77 -15.37
CA GLY A 16 -8.87 -28.23 -15.22
C GLY A 16 -8.00 -27.84 -16.41
N ALA A 17 -8.51 -27.98 -17.63
CA ALA A 17 -7.81 -27.55 -18.84
C ALA A 17 -7.55 -26.02 -18.86
N LEU A 18 -8.53 -25.21 -18.46
CA LEU A 18 -8.39 -23.76 -18.36
C LEU A 18 -7.35 -23.36 -17.29
N VAL A 19 -7.33 -24.03 -16.14
CA VAL A 19 -6.30 -23.81 -15.11
C VAL A 19 -4.92 -24.20 -15.63
N GLY A 20 -4.79 -25.33 -16.34
CA GLY A 20 -3.54 -25.74 -16.97
C GLY A 20 -3.03 -24.72 -17.99
N ALA A 21 -3.90 -24.26 -18.89
CA ALA A 21 -3.55 -23.25 -19.89
C ALA A 21 -3.14 -21.92 -19.24
N THR A 22 -3.92 -21.43 -18.27
CA THR A 22 -3.63 -20.14 -17.60
C THR A 22 -2.34 -20.19 -16.79
N ARG A 23 -1.98 -21.33 -16.20
CA ARG A 23 -0.66 -21.56 -15.61
C ARG A 23 0.46 -21.49 -16.65
N ALA A 24 0.27 -22.10 -17.82
CA ALA A 24 1.25 -22.05 -18.90
C ALA A 24 1.50 -20.61 -19.42
N PHE A 25 0.50 -19.73 -19.30
CA PHE A 25 0.61 -18.31 -19.68
C PHE A 25 0.95 -17.36 -18.51
N ASP A 26 1.43 -17.89 -17.37
CA ASP A 26 1.81 -17.08 -16.19
C ASP A 26 0.67 -16.17 -15.65
N PHE A 27 -0.59 -16.58 -15.79
CA PHE A 27 -1.70 -15.80 -15.23
C PHE A 27 -1.67 -15.85 -13.69
N PRO A 28 -1.97 -14.73 -13.00
CA PRO A 28 -2.12 -14.72 -11.54
C PRO A 28 -3.17 -15.73 -11.05
N VAL A 29 -2.95 -16.29 -9.85
CA VAL A 29 -3.79 -17.33 -9.23
C VAL A 29 -5.27 -16.93 -9.20
N ILE A 30 -5.58 -15.66 -8.94
CA ILE A 30 -6.97 -15.17 -8.92
C ILE A 30 -7.69 -15.40 -10.25
N PHE A 31 -6.99 -15.21 -11.37
CA PHE A 31 -7.57 -15.44 -12.70
C PHE A 31 -7.70 -16.94 -13.00
N GLN A 32 -6.75 -17.76 -12.57
CA GLN A 32 -6.85 -19.23 -12.69
C GLN A 32 -8.12 -19.75 -11.98
N MET A 33 -8.34 -19.29 -10.74
CA MET A 33 -9.53 -19.62 -9.96
C MET A 33 -10.82 -19.07 -10.59
N MET A 34 -10.77 -17.85 -11.14
CA MET A 34 -11.90 -17.23 -11.82
C MET A 34 -12.32 -18.02 -13.08
N PHE A 35 -11.38 -18.42 -13.92
CA PHE A 35 -11.69 -19.23 -15.11
C PHE A 35 -12.23 -20.61 -14.74
N PHE A 36 -11.70 -21.24 -13.69
CA PHE A 36 -12.25 -22.47 -13.15
C PHE A 36 -13.69 -22.27 -12.65
N ALA A 37 -13.94 -21.21 -11.88
CA ALA A 37 -15.28 -20.88 -11.38
C ALA A 37 -16.29 -20.65 -12.51
N TYR A 38 -15.89 -19.98 -13.61
CA TYR A 38 -16.75 -19.80 -14.78
C TYR A 38 -17.07 -21.12 -15.48
N ALA A 39 -16.11 -22.05 -15.59
CA ALA A 39 -16.37 -23.38 -16.15
C ALA A 39 -17.38 -24.15 -15.30
N MET A 40 -17.26 -24.08 -13.97
CA MET A 40 -18.21 -24.70 -13.04
C MET A 40 -19.58 -24.04 -13.10
N LEU A 41 -19.66 -22.71 -13.20
CA LEU A 41 -20.91 -21.98 -13.40
C LEU A 41 -21.60 -22.43 -14.69
N GLY A 42 -20.84 -22.54 -15.78
CA GLY A 42 -21.36 -23.07 -17.05
C GLY A 42 -21.93 -24.48 -16.90
N ALA A 43 -21.22 -25.37 -16.18
CA ALA A 43 -21.72 -26.71 -15.89
C ALA A 43 -23.03 -26.69 -15.10
N VAL A 44 -23.16 -25.80 -14.11
CA VAL A 44 -24.40 -25.58 -13.35
C VAL A 44 -25.53 -25.10 -14.27
N VAL A 45 -25.28 -24.14 -15.16
CA VAL A 45 -26.28 -23.66 -16.14
C VAL A 45 -26.75 -24.81 -17.03
N PHE A 46 -25.83 -25.63 -17.55
CA PHE A 46 -26.21 -26.80 -18.33
C PHE A 46 -27.02 -27.81 -17.52
N MET A 47 -26.73 -28.00 -16.23
CA MET A 47 -27.57 -28.86 -15.37
C MET A 47 -28.98 -28.30 -15.19
N ILE A 48 -29.10 -26.98 -15.03
CA ILE A 48 -30.40 -26.29 -14.90
C ILE A 48 -31.20 -26.42 -16.19
N LEU A 49 -30.58 -26.30 -17.36
CA LEU A 49 -31.26 -26.45 -18.66
C LEU A 49 -31.82 -27.85 -18.91
N ASP A 50 -31.21 -28.89 -18.33
CA ASP A 50 -31.73 -30.27 -18.38
C ASP A 50 -32.65 -30.60 -17.20
N ALA A 51 -32.80 -29.70 -16.24
CA ALA A 51 -33.64 -29.97 -15.10
C ALA A 51 -35.10 -30.10 -15.55
N PRO A 52 -35.86 -31.07 -15.01
CA PRO A 52 -37.27 -31.18 -15.32
C PRO A 52 -38.00 -29.89 -14.92
N ALA A 53 -39.04 -29.54 -15.66
CA ALA A 53 -39.88 -28.41 -15.32
C ALA A 53 -40.44 -28.58 -13.90
N LEU A 54 -40.34 -27.52 -13.10
CA LEU A 54 -40.88 -27.51 -11.76
C LEU A 54 -42.41 -27.48 -11.82
N THR A 55 -43.07 -28.19 -10.90
CA THR A 55 -44.51 -28.09 -10.74
C THR A 55 -44.88 -26.68 -10.24
N PRO A 56 -45.89 -26.02 -10.83
CA PRO A 56 -46.28 -24.69 -10.41
C PRO A 56 -46.75 -24.69 -8.95
N MET A 57 -46.22 -23.76 -8.17
CA MET A 57 -46.59 -23.55 -6.77
C MET A 57 -47.43 -22.28 -6.66
N SER A 58 -48.49 -22.32 -5.86
CA SER A 58 -49.40 -21.18 -5.68
C SER A 58 -49.79 -20.96 -4.22
N GLY A 59 -50.45 -19.82 -3.96
CA GLY A 59 -50.97 -19.46 -2.64
C GLY A 59 -49.87 -19.11 -1.63
N LEU A 60 -50.10 -19.40 -0.35
CA LEU A 60 -49.18 -19.04 0.73
C LEU A 60 -47.81 -19.74 0.60
N LYS A 61 -47.77 -20.95 0.03
CA LYS A 61 -46.53 -21.71 -0.15
C LYS A 61 -45.55 -20.99 -1.09
N SER A 62 -46.05 -20.42 -2.20
CA SER A 62 -45.19 -19.66 -3.12
C SER A 62 -44.67 -18.37 -2.47
N VAL A 63 -45.46 -17.73 -1.62
CA VAL A 63 -45.02 -16.54 -0.86
C VAL A 63 -43.89 -16.90 0.10
N ILE A 64 -44.03 -18.00 0.87
CA ILE A 64 -43.00 -18.46 1.80
C ILE A 64 -41.70 -18.79 1.06
N VAL A 65 -41.78 -19.55 -0.04
CA VAL A 65 -40.60 -19.92 -0.83
C VAL A 65 -39.90 -18.68 -1.41
N LEU A 66 -40.67 -17.69 -1.86
CA LEU A 66 -40.12 -16.43 -2.38
C LEU A 66 -39.41 -15.64 -1.29
N VAL A 67 -40.00 -15.52 -0.09
CA VAL A 67 -39.35 -14.86 1.05
C VAL A 67 -38.05 -15.57 1.42
N VAL A 68 -38.07 -16.91 1.52
CA VAL A 68 -36.85 -17.69 1.83
C VAL A 68 -35.79 -17.49 0.75
N PHE A 69 -36.16 -17.50 -0.53
CA PHE A 69 -35.23 -17.24 -1.63
C PHE A 69 -34.56 -15.87 -1.49
N TYR A 70 -35.33 -14.82 -1.21
CA TYR A 70 -34.78 -13.48 -1.00
C TYR A 70 -33.89 -13.40 0.24
N VAL A 71 -34.26 -14.04 1.35
CA VAL A 71 -33.43 -14.07 2.56
C VAL A 71 -32.08 -14.74 2.28
N VAL A 72 -32.09 -15.89 1.60
CA VAL A 72 -30.85 -16.58 1.20
C VAL A 72 -30.03 -15.70 0.26
N LEU A 73 -30.65 -15.11 -0.77
CA LEU A 73 -29.96 -14.26 -1.73
C LEU A 73 -29.33 -13.04 -1.04
N CYS A 74 -30.08 -12.32 -0.20
CA CYS A 74 -29.56 -11.18 0.56
C CYS A 74 -28.39 -11.59 1.45
N THR A 75 -28.50 -12.74 2.15
CA THR A 75 -27.44 -13.23 3.03
C THR A 75 -26.16 -13.50 2.25
N VAL A 76 -26.26 -14.16 1.09
CA VAL A 76 -25.12 -14.47 0.23
C VAL A 76 -24.47 -13.19 -0.31
N TYR A 77 -25.27 -12.23 -0.79
CA TYR A 77 -24.73 -10.98 -1.35
C TYR A 77 -24.08 -10.09 -0.28
N ILE A 78 -24.71 -9.94 0.88
CA ILE A 78 -24.19 -9.12 1.98
C ILE A 78 -22.91 -9.76 2.54
N SER A 79 -22.96 -11.05 2.88
CA SER A 79 -21.82 -11.75 3.49
C SER A 79 -20.66 -11.93 2.50
N GLY A 80 -20.98 -12.21 1.24
CA GLY A 80 -19.97 -12.32 0.19
C GLY A 80 -19.26 -11.00 -0.05
N ALA A 81 -20.00 -9.90 -0.12
CA ALA A 81 -19.42 -8.57 -0.27
C ALA A 81 -18.59 -8.17 0.95
N SER A 82 -19.03 -8.48 2.17
CA SER A 82 -18.32 -8.10 3.41
C SER A 82 -17.01 -8.85 3.63
N MET A 83 -16.84 -10.02 3.01
CA MET A 83 -15.58 -10.79 3.08
C MET A 83 -14.53 -10.35 2.06
N TRP A 84 -14.89 -9.53 1.06
CA TRP A 84 -13.91 -8.97 0.14
C TRP A 84 -13.22 -7.74 0.76
N PRO A 85 -11.98 -7.42 0.36
CA PRO A 85 -11.34 -6.16 0.70
C PRO A 85 -12.23 -5.00 0.25
N GLN A 86 -12.88 -4.34 1.21
CA GLN A 86 -13.69 -3.16 0.98
C GLN A 86 -12.85 -1.90 1.21
N TYR A 87 -13.18 -0.85 0.47
CA TYR A 87 -12.65 0.48 0.75
C TYR A 87 -13.12 0.91 2.14
N ASP A 88 -12.18 1.16 3.06
CA ASP A 88 -12.47 1.72 4.38
C ASP A 88 -12.10 3.22 4.38
N PRO A 89 -13.09 4.13 4.48
CA PRO A 89 -12.84 5.56 4.53
C PRO A 89 -11.90 6.00 5.66
N GLU A 90 -11.90 5.31 6.80
CA GLU A 90 -11.06 5.67 7.94
C GLU A 90 -9.60 5.24 7.72
N ASP A 91 -9.36 4.08 7.11
CA ASP A 91 -8.02 3.66 6.69
C ASP A 91 -7.44 4.64 5.66
N GLU A 92 -8.25 5.07 4.69
CA GLU A 92 -7.81 6.03 3.68
C GLU A 92 -7.58 7.43 4.27
N LYS A 93 -8.41 7.88 5.20
CA LYS A 93 -8.15 9.11 5.97
C LYS A 93 -6.84 9.01 6.76
N GLY A 94 -6.56 7.86 7.37
CA GLY A 94 -5.31 7.60 8.08
C GLY A 94 -4.09 7.72 7.14
N LYS A 95 -4.17 7.13 5.94
CA LYS A 95 -3.14 7.26 4.91
C LYS A 95 -2.97 8.71 4.46
N ILE A 96 -4.07 9.41 4.18
CA ILE A 96 -4.07 10.81 3.79
C ILE A 96 -3.45 11.68 4.89
N ALA A 97 -3.82 11.47 6.15
CA ALA A 97 -3.25 12.19 7.29
C ALA A 97 -1.75 11.91 7.46
N LYS A 98 -1.29 10.68 7.25
CA LYS A 98 0.13 10.33 7.30
C LYS A 98 0.93 11.01 6.19
N ILE A 99 0.36 11.18 5.01
CA ILE A 99 1.01 11.81 3.85
C ILE A 99 0.95 13.33 3.93
N LEU A 100 -0.22 13.88 4.21
CA LEU A 100 -0.48 15.32 4.18
C LEU A 100 -0.22 16.01 5.50
N GLY A 101 -0.30 15.33 6.64
CA GLY A 101 -0.06 15.92 7.97
C GLY A 101 1.35 16.50 8.11
N PRO A 102 2.42 15.73 7.83
CA PRO A 102 3.78 16.25 7.82
C PRO A 102 3.99 17.36 6.78
N LYS A 103 3.34 17.26 5.62
CA LYS A 103 3.39 18.30 4.58
C LYS A 103 2.75 19.60 5.05
N TYR A 104 1.56 19.51 5.66
CA TYR A 104 0.86 20.63 6.27
C TYR A 104 1.69 21.26 7.38
N ALA A 105 2.24 20.45 8.30
CA ALA A 105 3.13 20.91 9.36
C ALA A 105 4.40 21.61 8.82
N ALA A 106 4.90 21.18 7.67
CA ALA A 106 6.05 21.81 7.01
C ALA A 106 5.71 23.14 6.31
N THR A 107 4.43 23.41 6.01
CA THR A 107 4.00 24.70 5.43
C THR A 107 4.19 25.85 6.43
N GLN A 108 4.24 27.09 5.93
CA GLN A 108 4.33 28.26 6.81
C GLN A 108 3.13 28.37 7.76
N GLN A 109 1.95 27.95 7.30
CA GLN A 109 0.74 27.97 8.10
C GLN A 109 0.78 26.94 9.23
N GLY A 110 1.17 25.69 8.93
CA GLY A 110 1.35 24.65 9.95
C GLY A 110 2.43 25.00 10.97
N LYS A 111 3.55 25.60 10.55
CA LYS A 111 4.58 26.11 11.46
C LYS A 111 4.07 27.25 12.35
N ALA A 112 3.30 28.17 11.79
CA ALA A 112 2.71 29.27 12.56
C ALA A 112 1.73 28.74 13.62
N GLU A 113 0.90 27.77 13.26
CA GLU A 113 -0.07 27.12 14.17
C GLU A 113 0.63 26.31 15.27
N GLU A 114 1.71 25.60 14.95
CA GLU A 114 2.54 24.92 15.92
C GLU A 114 3.20 25.90 16.91
N LEU A 115 3.73 27.01 16.41
CA LEU A 115 4.32 28.06 17.24
C LEU A 115 3.27 28.72 18.15
N ILE A 116 2.05 28.97 17.64
CA ILE A 116 0.94 29.48 18.44
C ILE A 116 0.53 28.47 19.52
N ALA A 117 0.46 27.19 19.20
CA ALA A 117 0.14 26.13 20.17
C ALA A 117 1.23 26.03 21.26
N ARG A 118 2.51 26.08 20.88
CA ARG A 118 3.64 26.12 21.82
C ARG A 118 3.60 27.38 22.69
N ALA A 119 3.31 28.54 22.12
CA ALA A 119 3.18 29.79 22.86
C ALA A 119 2.04 29.74 23.90
N LYS A 120 0.89 29.16 23.52
CA LYS A 120 -0.24 28.96 24.43
C LYS A 120 0.10 27.99 25.58
N ALA A 121 0.77 26.89 25.27
CA ALA A 121 1.24 25.95 26.29
C ALA A 121 2.26 26.59 27.24
N LEU A 122 3.18 27.42 26.73
CA LEU A 122 4.13 28.17 27.54
C LEU A 122 3.45 29.23 28.43
N ASP A 123 2.44 29.92 27.91
CA ASP A 123 1.63 30.88 28.69
C ASP A 123 0.92 30.16 29.86
N GLU A 124 0.37 28.98 29.60
CA GLU A 124 -0.27 28.15 30.62
C GLU A 124 0.73 27.66 31.67
N GLN A 125 1.93 27.23 31.26
CA GLN A 125 3.02 26.88 32.16
C GLN A 125 3.51 28.09 32.97
N THR A 126 3.59 29.28 32.36
CA THR A 126 3.99 30.52 33.04
C THR A 126 2.97 30.92 34.09
N LYS A 127 1.68 30.80 33.79
CA LYS A 127 0.59 31.02 34.76
C LYS A 127 0.64 30.01 35.89
N ALA A 128 0.89 28.74 35.59
CA ALA A 128 1.05 27.70 36.61
C ALA A 128 2.28 27.95 37.50
N LEU A 129 3.40 28.41 36.93
CA LEU A 129 4.61 28.75 37.65
C LEU A 129 4.42 30.00 38.52
N ALA A 130 3.76 31.04 37.98
CA ALA A 130 3.43 32.26 38.73
C ALA A 130 2.51 31.95 39.92
N ALA A 131 1.52 31.06 39.75
CA ALA A 131 0.69 30.58 40.85
C ALA A 131 1.51 29.83 41.92
N ARG A 132 2.47 28.99 41.51
CA ARG A 132 3.39 28.30 42.43
C ARG A 132 4.32 29.27 43.16
N LEU A 133 4.90 30.25 42.47
CA LEU A 133 5.77 31.29 43.06
C LEU A 133 5.01 32.14 44.08
N LYS A 134 3.76 32.50 43.77
CA LYS A 134 2.90 33.23 44.71
C LYS A 134 2.56 32.39 45.94
N ALA A 135 2.35 31.09 45.77
CA ALA A 135 2.13 30.16 46.90
C ALA A 135 3.39 29.94 47.76
N LEU A 136 4.59 30.11 47.19
CA LEU A 136 5.88 29.96 47.86
C LEU A 136 6.41 31.27 48.50
N GLY A 137 5.64 32.36 48.47
CA GLY A 137 6.00 33.62 49.15
C GLY A 137 6.90 34.57 48.35
N GLY A 138 6.75 34.62 47.01
CA GLY A 138 7.57 35.42 46.10
C GLY A 138 7.57 36.95 46.24
N ASP A 139 6.97 37.54 47.28
CA ASP A 139 7.08 38.99 47.56
C ASP A 139 8.42 39.38 48.22
N GLN A 140 9.35 38.43 48.39
CA GLN A 140 10.68 38.67 48.93
C GLN A 140 11.78 38.01 48.09
N ALA A 141 12.04 38.53 46.89
CA ALA A 141 13.37 38.43 46.27
C ALA A 141 13.55 39.54 45.23
N GLY A 142 14.36 40.52 45.60
CA GLY A 142 14.73 41.65 44.78
C GLY A 142 15.68 41.28 43.63
N LYS A 143 15.84 42.27 42.77
CA LYS A 143 16.84 42.44 41.72
C LYS A 143 18.18 41.78 42.07
N ASP A 144 18.64 40.90 41.19
CA ASP A 144 20.01 40.82 40.64
C ASP A 144 20.30 39.39 40.16
N GLN A 145 20.31 39.16 38.85
CA GLN A 145 21.41 38.46 38.19
C GLN A 145 21.28 38.48 36.66
N ALA A 146 22.41 38.86 36.06
CA ALA A 146 22.65 39.05 34.65
C ALA A 146 22.74 37.73 33.86
N ALA A 147 22.83 37.92 32.55
CA ALA A 147 23.11 36.94 31.51
C ALA A 147 24.11 35.84 31.89
N GLY A 148 23.89 34.63 31.35
CA GLY A 148 24.94 33.62 31.23
C GLY A 148 24.39 32.20 31.15
N GLY A 149 24.48 31.58 29.97
CA GLY A 149 24.16 30.17 29.80
C GLY A 149 24.16 29.68 28.36
N ALA A 150 25.21 29.98 27.59
CA ALA A 150 25.51 29.22 26.38
C ALA A 150 25.83 27.78 26.80
N GLY A 151 25.03 26.82 26.37
CA GLY A 151 25.24 25.42 26.75
C GLY A 151 24.16 24.46 26.25
N ALA A 152 23.68 24.62 25.02
CA ALA A 152 22.98 23.53 24.35
C ALA A 152 24.04 22.61 23.73
N SER A 153 24.27 21.46 24.37
CA SER A 153 24.96 20.33 23.72
C SER A 153 24.21 19.96 22.44
N PRO A 154 24.89 19.76 21.30
CA PRO A 154 24.23 19.36 20.07
C PRO A 154 23.65 17.95 20.23
N ALA A 155 22.33 17.84 20.08
CA ALA A 155 21.62 16.57 20.05
C ALA A 155 22.13 15.72 18.87
N SER A 156 22.27 14.43 19.15
CA SER A 156 22.90 13.41 18.32
C SER A 156 22.41 13.39 16.87
N SER A 157 23.36 13.32 15.93
CA SER A 157 23.13 13.12 14.50
C SER A 157 22.61 11.71 14.12
N GLY A 158 22.52 10.77 15.08
CA GLY A 158 22.10 9.38 14.83
C GLY A 158 20.59 9.19 14.66
N ALA A 159 19.76 9.99 15.34
CA ALA A 159 18.30 9.91 15.23
C ALA A 159 17.80 10.35 13.84
N ALA A 160 18.39 11.43 13.31
CA ALA A 160 18.01 12.00 12.00
C ALA A 160 18.25 11.02 10.83
N THR A 161 19.28 10.18 10.89
CA THR A 161 19.56 9.18 9.84
C THR A 161 18.59 7.99 9.94
N GLY A 162 18.22 7.55 11.14
CA GLY A 162 17.24 6.49 11.34
C GLY A 162 15.85 6.87 10.83
N ASP A 163 15.41 8.09 11.13
CA ASP A 163 14.12 8.62 10.65
C ASP A 163 14.10 8.76 9.12
N PHE A 164 15.23 9.12 8.50
CA PHE A 164 15.35 9.24 7.05
C PHE A 164 15.26 7.90 6.32
N MET A 165 15.91 6.86 6.86
CA MET A 165 15.83 5.51 6.27
C MET A 165 14.42 4.92 6.43
N LYS A 166 13.78 5.17 7.57
CA LYS A 166 12.38 4.78 7.79
C LYS A 166 11.43 5.48 6.81
N LEU A 167 11.65 6.78 6.53
CA LEU A 167 10.89 7.50 5.51
C LEU A 167 11.02 6.83 4.14
N GLY A 168 12.23 6.38 3.75
CA GLY A 168 12.45 5.65 2.51
C GLY A 168 11.66 4.34 2.43
N GLU A 169 11.68 3.53 3.50
CA GLU A 169 10.87 2.31 3.60
C GLU A 169 9.36 2.61 3.57
N GLU A 170 8.92 3.68 4.23
CA GLU A 170 7.52 4.10 4.18
C GLU A 170 7.09 4.50 2.77
N GLN A 171 7.93 5.21 2.01
CA GLN A 171 7.63 5.54 0.62
C GLN A 171 7.53 4.30 -0.26
N TRP A 172 8.34 3.27 -0.03
CA TRP A 172 8.22 1.99 -0.72
C TRP A 172 6.83 1.35 -0.53
N GLN A 173 6.29 1.43 0.68
CA GLN A 173 4.95 0.91 1.01
C GLN A 173 3.83 1.82 0.48
N LEU A 174 3.94 3.13 0.70
CA LEU A 174 2.92 4.12 0.30
C LEU A 174 2.74 4.21 -1.21
N GLN A 175 3.83 4.12 -1.97
CA GLN A 175 3.79 4.12 -3.44
C GLN A 175 3.58 2.71 -4.02
N GLU A 176 3.37 1.73 -3.14
CA GLU A 176 3.15 0.32 -3.44
C GLU A 176 4.16 -0.27 -4.42
N CYS A 177 5.44 0.09 -4.26
CA CYS A 177 6.52 -0.37 -5.14
C CYS A 177 6.61 -1.90 -5.19
N TYR A 178 6.25 -2.57 -4.08
CA TYR A 178 6.18 -4.03 -3.94
C TYR A 178 5.19 -4.72 -4.89
N ASN A 179 4.18 -4.01 -5.40
CA ASN A 179 3.23 -4.58 -6.36
C ASN A 179 3.90 -4.96 -7.69
N CYS A 180 5.02 -4.30 -8.02
CA CYS A 180 5.77 -4.51 -9.25
C CYS A 180 7.16 -5.09 -8.99
N HIS A 181 7.87 -4.60 -7.98
CA HIS A 181 9.25 -4.98 -7.68
C HIS A 181 9.32 -6.01 -6.55
N LYS A 182 10.33 -6.87 -6.63
CA LYS A 182 10.67 -7.83 -5.58
C LYS A 182 11.79 -7.28 -4.71
N LEU A 183 11.66 -7.43 -3.40
CA LEU A 183 12.65 -6.99 -2.42
C LEU A 183 12.57 -7.90 -1.18
N LYS A 184 13.70 -8.32 -0.62
CA LYS A 184 13.80 -9.25 0.52
C LYS A 184 13.03 -10.55 0.32
N GLY A 185 12.94 -11.02 -0.93
CA GLY A 185 12.17 -12.22 -1.26
C GLY A 185 10.65 -12.03 -1.37
N GLU A 186 10.13 -10.83 -1.12
CA GLU A 186 8.71 -10.49 -1.14
C GLU A 186 8.36 -9.55 -2.30
N GLY A 187 7.11 -9.60 -2.77
CA GLY A 187 6.63 -8.78 -3.88
C GLY A 187 7.00 -9.30 -5.27
N GLY A 188 6.78 -8.47 -6.29
CA GLY A 188 7.22 -8.73 -7.67
C GLY A 188 6.49 -9.85 -8.40
N LYS A 189 5.34 -9.53 -9.04
CA LYS A 189 4.63 -10.43 -9.96
C LYS A 189 5.28 -10.49 -11.36
N LYS A 190 6.61 -10.68 -11.44
CA LYS A 190 7.44 -10.60 -12.67
C LYS A 190 7.27 -9.30 -13.48
N ARG A 191 6.70 -8.24 -12.89
CA ARG A 191 6.37 -6.99 -13.59
C ARG A 191 7.51 -5.97 -13.54
N GLY A 192 8.29 -6.00 -12.48
CA GLY A 192 9.52 -5.23 -12.31
C GLY A 192 10.66 -6.11 -11.80
N PRO A 193 11.92 -5.66 -11.98
CA PRO A 193 13.10 -6.40 -11.54
C PRO A 193 13.18 -6.51 -10.01
N GLU A 194 13.87 -7.55 -9.55
CA GLU A 194 14.24 -7.76 -8.14
C GLU A 194 15.37 -6.79 -7.74
N LEU A 195 15.21 -6.08 -6.63
CA LEU A 195 16.05 -4.93 -6.27
C LEU A 195 17.02 -5.18 -5.09
N ASP A 196 17.09 -6.41 -4.57
CA ASP A 196 17.92 -6.78 -3.42
C ASP A 196 19.43 -6.49 -3.57
N ASN A 197 19.92 -6.35 -4.81
CA ASN A 197 21.31 -6.01 -5.11
C ASN A 197 21.45 -4.73 -5.95
N ILE A 198 20.42 -3.86 -5.97
CA ILE A 198 20.41 -2.70 -6.87
C ILE A 198 21.55 -1.71 -6.57
N ALA A 199 21.92 -1.55 -5.31
CA ALA A 199 22.94 -0.60 -4.88
C ALA A 199 24.38 -1.05 -5.16
N THR A 200 24.56 -2.25 -5.71
CA THR A 200 25.83 -2.69 -6.31
C THR A 200 25.98 -2.15 -7.75
N TYR A 201 24.87 -1.85 -8.43
CA TYR A 201 24.86 -1.41 -9.81
C TYR A 201 24.62 0.10 -9.98
N LEU A 202 23.78 0.69 -9.15
CA LEU A 202 23.38 2.10 -9.25
C LEU A 202 23.77 2.87 -8.00
N SER A 203 24.20 4.10 -8.18
CA SER A 203 24.32 5.07 -7.09
C SER A 203 22.93 5.51 -6.59
N VAL A 204 22.88 6.16 -5.43
CA VAL A 204 21.63 6.75 -4.91
C VAL A 204 21.06 7.76 -5.90
N ASP A 205 21.90 8.56 -6.56
CA ASP A 205 21.46 9.53 -7.56
C ASP A 205 20.91 8.87 -8.83
N ASP A 206 21.50 7.76 -9.27
CA ASP A 206 20.98 6.99 -10.41
C ASP A 206 19.63 6.34 -10.06
N ILE A 207 19.48 5.82 -8.83
CA ILE A 207 18.20 5.28 -8.34
C ILE A 207 17.15 6.39 -8.30
N LYS A 208 17.51 7.58 -7.80
CA LYS A 208 16.64 8.76 -7.80
C LYS A 208 16.21 9.13 -9.22
N GLN A 209 17.15 9.21 -10.15
CA GLN A 209 16.88 9.49 -11.56
C GLN A 209 15.93 8.43 -12.14
N LYS A 210 16.13 7.14 -11.81
CA LYS A 210 15.27 6.06 -12.27
C LYS A 210 13.84 6.15 -11.73
N ILE A 211 13.65 6.59 -10.49
CA ILE A 211 12.32 6.78 -9.90
C ILE A 211 11.57 7.93 -10.58
N LEU A 212 12.27 9.05 -10.85
CA LEU A 212 11.68 10.26 -11.43
C LEU A 212 11.52 10.19 -12.96
N ASP A 213 12.45 9.53 -13.64
CA ASP A 213 12.41 9.22 -15.07
C ASP A 213 12.56 7.70 -15.27
N PRO A 214 11.45 6.95 -15.31
CA PRO A 214 11.47 5.52 -15.57
C PRO A 214 12.16 5.09 -16.87
N LYS A 215 12.37 6.00 -17.84
CA LYS A 215 13.06 5.68 -19.10
C LYS A 215 14.57 5.93 -19.07
N SER A 216 15.13 6.39 -17.95
CA SER A 216 16.57 6.61 -17.81
C SER A 216 17.39 5.32 -17.84
N PHE A 217 16.92 4.27 -17.15
CA PHE A 217 17.56 2.95 -17.14
C PHE A 217 16.57 1.85 -17.52
N MET A 218 17.06 0.80 -18.17
CA MET A 218 16.32 -0.42 -18.47
C MET A 218 16.97 -1.59 -17.75
N ALA A 219 16.21 -2.44 -17.08
CA ALA A 219 16.76 -3.68 -16.53
C ALA A 219 16.94 -4.72 -17.64
N GLU A 220 18.09 -5.38 -17.68
CA GLU A 220 18.36 -6.51 -18.58
C GLU A 220 17.29 -7.59 -18.46
N GLY A 221 16.70 -8.04 -19.58
CA GLY A 221 15.63 -9.04 -19.58
C GLY A 221 14.22 -8.49 -19.30
N PHE A 222 14.07 -7.17 -19.19
CA PHE A 222 12.78 -6.45 -19.02
C PHE A 222 12.49 -5.50 -20.20
N GLU A 223 13.00 -5.80 -21.40
CA GLU A 223 12.87 -4.95 -22.59
C GLU A 223 11.40 -4.68 -22.94
N LYS A 224 10.56 -5.72 -22.90
CA LYS A 224 9.13 -5.61 -23.22
C LYS A 224 8.37 -4.75 -22.21
N GLU A 225 8.69 -4.90 -20.93
CA GLU A 225 8.08 -4.14 -19.83
C GLU A 225 8.50 -2.66 -19.89
N TYR A 226 9.77 -2.42 -20.24
CA TYR A 226 10.33 -1.10 -20.46
C TYR A 226 9.66 -0.38 -21.63
N GLU A 227 9.55 -1.03 -22.79
CA GLU A 227 8.88 -0.47 -23.97
C GLU A 227 7.41 -0.15 -23.71
N LYS A 228 6.73 -1.02 -22.96
CA LYS A 228 5.33 -0.83 -22.53
C LYS A 228 5.14 0.20 -21.43
N GLY A 229 6.22 0.81 -20.91
CA GLY A 229 6.15 1.80 -19.83
C GLY A 229 5.51 1.25 -18.55
N LYS A 230 5.82 0.00 -18.16
CA LYS A 230 5.19 -0.64 -17.00
C LYS A 230 5.52 0.03 -15.66
N MET A 231 6.65 0.73 -15.57
CA MET A 231 6.99 1.58 -14.44
C MET A 231 6.34 2.96 -14.62
N PRO A 232 5.43 3.39 -13.72
CA PRO A 232 4.72 4.67 -13.84
C PRO A 232 5.67 5.87 -13.80
N ASP A 233 5.37 6.92 -14.57
CA ASP A 233 6.12 8.18 -14.65
C ASP A 233 5.54 9.31 -13.77
N LYS A 234 4.53 8.99 -12.98
CA LYS A 234 3.79 9.92 -12.10
C LYS A 234 4.54 10.30 -10.81
N TYR A 235 5.62 9.61 -10.46
CA TYR A 235 6.26 9.80 -9.14
C TYR A 235 6.89 11.18 -8.96
N LYS A 236 7.30 11.83 -10.05
CA LYS A 236 7.73 13.24 -10.05
C LYS A 236 6.66 14.22 -9.56
N ASP A 237 5.39 13.87 -9.72
CA ASP A 237 4.24 14.69 -9.33
C ASP A 237 3.68 14.26 -7.97
N LEU A 238 3.90 13.00 -7.56
CA LEU A 238 3.37 12.43 -6.32
C LEU A 238 4.31 12.54 -5.13
N MET A 239 5.62 12.62 -5.36
CA MET A 239 6.63 12.62 -4.31
C MET A 239 7.41 13.93 -4.30
N GLU A 240 7.72 14.43 -3.11
CA GLU A 240 8.64 15.56 -2.96
C GLU A 240 10.08 15.08 -3.11
N GLU A 241 11.00 15.98 -3.49
CA GLU A 241 12.42 15.66 -3.66
C GLU A 241 12.99 14.92 -2.44
N LYS A 242 12.64 15.35 -1.21
CA LYS A 242 13.11 14.69 0.02
C LYS A 242 12.65 13.22 0.12
N ASP A 243 11.44 12.92 -0.33
CA ASP A 243 10.83 11.59 -0.22
C ASP A 243 11.47 10.65 -1.24
N VAL A 244 11.77 11.17 -2.44
CA VAL A 244 12.48 10.41 -3.48
C VAL A 244 13.92 10.15 -3.06
N VAL A 245 14.61 11.14 -2.49
CA VAL A 245 15.97 10.96 -1.97
C VAL A 245 15.98 9.95 -0.82
N ALA A 246 15.00 9.99 0.09
CA ALA A 246 14.87 9.02 1.17
C ALA A 246 14.66 7.59 0.64
N LEU A 247 13.73 7.41 -0.31
CA LEU A 247 13.48 6.12 -0.96
C LEU A 247 14.73 5.61 -1.69
N ALA A 248 15.40 6.46 -2.47
CA ALA A 248 16.61 6.10 -3.20
C ALA A 248 17.77 5.76 -2.25
N SER A 249 17.92 6.49 -1.14
CA SER A 249 18.95 6.24 -0.13
C SER A 249 18.72 4.92 0.60
N TRP A 250 17.47 4.63 0.94
CA TRP A 250 17.08 3.35 1.54
C TRP A 250 17.31 2.19 0.55
N LEU A 251 16.91 2.33 -0.72
CA LEU A 251 17.24 1.37 -1.78
C LEU A 251 18.76 1.22 -1.98
N GLY A 252 19.52 2.29 -1.75
CA GLY A 252 20.98 2.34 -1.74
C GLY A 252 21.65 1.45 -0.68
N THR A 253 20.88 0.90 0.27
CA THR A 253 21.38 -0.04 1.28
C THR A 253 21.37 -1.50 0.81
N PHE A 254 20.69 -1.81 -0.30
CA PHE A 254 20.49 -3.19 -0.78
C PHE A 254 21.60 -3.64 -1.73
N LYS A 255 22.54 -4.42 -1.19
CA LYS A 255 23.75 -4.93 -1.86
C LYS A 255 23.89 -6.45 -1.75
N ASN A 256 22.77 -7.17 -1.73
CA ASN A 256 22.79 -8.62 -1.57
C ASN A 256 23.24 -9.31 -2.87
N THR A 257 24.55 -9.50 -3.03
CA THR A 257 25.16 -10.12 -4.22
C THR A 257 24.76 -11.58 -4.47
N SER A 258 24.11 -12.23 -3.49
CA SER A 258 23.56 -13.58 -3.66
C SER A 258 22.29 -13.60 -4.51
N VAL A 259 21.64 -12.45 -4.70
CA VAL A 259 20.45 -12.30 -5.54
C VAL A 259 20.86 -11.79 -6.92
N ASN A 260 20.39 -12.47 -7.96
CA ASN A 260 20.62 -12.07 -9.34
C ASN A 260 19.68 -10.91 -9.75
N THR A 261 19.90 -9.73 -9.17
CA THR A 261 19.25 -8.49 -9.63
C THR A 261 19.67 -8.18 -11.06
N PRO A 262 18.72 -8.02 -12.00
CA PRO A 262 19.02 -7.66 -13.38
C PRO A 262 19.85 -6.38 -13.51
N LYS A 263 20.83 -6.39 -14.42
CA LYS A 263 21.73 -5.25 -14.62
C LYS A 263 20.99 -4.07 -15.24
N PRO A 264 21.10 -2.86 -14.66
CA PRO A 264 20.59 -1.64 -15.27
C PRO A 264 21.44 -1.21 -16.47
N ILE A 265 20.78 -0.93 -17.58
CA ILE A 265 21.36 -0.42 -18.83
C ILE A 265 20.88 1.02 -18.98
N LYS A 266 21.82 1.98 -18.95
CA LYS A 266 21.50 3.39 -19.16
C LYS A 266 21.01 3.60 -20.59
N LYS A 267 19.86 4.26 -20.74
CA LYS A 267 19.21 4.57 -22.02
C LYS A 267 19.17 6.06 -22.33
N LYS A 268 19.26 6.91 -21.30
CA LYS A 268 19.35 8.36 -21.37
C LYS A 268 20.34 8.88 -20.34
#